data_AF-A0A5J9SGE2-F1
#
_entry.id   AF-A0A5J9SGE2-F1
#
_cell.length_a   1.000
_cell.length_b   1.000
_cell.length_c   1.000
_cell.angle_alpha   90.00
_cell.angle_beta   90.00
_cell.angle_gamma   90.00
#
_symmetry.space_group_name_H-M   'P 1'
#
loop_
_entity.id
_entity.type
_entity.pdbx_description
1 polymer ?
#
loop_
_entity_poly.entity_id
_entity_poly.type
_entity_poly.pdbx_seq_one_letter_code
_entity_poly.pdbx_strand_id
1 'polypeptide(L)'
;MATSTYFLLSAFVALLASQVIASDPSPLQDFCVADEHSSVRVNGFVCKDPMAVNADDFFMAANLDKPRDTKTSKVGSNVTLVNVMKIRGLNTLGISLARIDYAPLGENPPHTHPRATEILTVLEGTLYVGFVTSNTDNGNKLFTKVLNKGDVFVFPEGLIHFQFNPVHDKPAVALAALSSQNPGVITIANAIFGSKPPISDDVLAKAFQVQKGTIDWLQAQFWENNHY
;
A
#
# COMPACT_ATOMS: atom_id res chain seq x y z
N MET A 1 41.69 -31.09 -12.13
CA MET A 1 41.60 -29.87 -11.31
C MET A 1 40.98 -28.71 -12.06
N ALA A 2 41.47 -28.34 -13.26
CA ALA A 2 40.93 -27.20 -14.02
C ALA A 2 39.42 -27.26 -14.36
N THR A 3 38.89 -28.43 -14.74
CA THR A 3 37.47 -28.63 -15.05
C THR A 3 36.53 -28.37 -13.88
N SER A 4 36.95 -28.72 -12.66
CA SER A 4 36.19 -28.44 -11.43
C SER A 4 36.16 -26.94 -11.11
N THR A 5 37.25 -26.22 -11.38
CA THR A 5 37.34 -24.77 -11.21
C THR A 5 36.41 -24.03 -12.17
N TYR A 6 36.30 -24.47 -13.44
CA TYR A 6 35.37 -23.87 -14.40
C TYR A 6 33.90 -24.12 -14.05
N PHE A 7 33.57 -25.31 -13.51
CA PHE A 7 32.22 -25.62 -13.03
C PHE A 7 31.82 -24.80 -11.80
N LEU A 8 32.76 -24.59 -10.87
CA LEU A 8 32.51 -23.74 -9.69
C LEU A 8 32.38 -22.26 -10.09
N LEU A 9 33.18 -21.81 -11.05
CA LEU A 9 33.10 -20.44 -11.56
C LEU A 9 31.79 -20.20 -12.33
N SER A 10 31.34 -21.14 -13.15
CA SER A 10 30.07 -21.02 -13.87
C SER A 10 28.85 -21.08 -12.94
N ALA A 11 28.88 -21.94 -11.91
CA ALA A 11 27.86 -21.96 -10.87
C ALA A 11 27.82 -20.64 -10.08
N PHE A 12 28.97 -20.05 -9.77
CA PHE A 12 29.07 -18.76 -9.07
C PHE A 12 28.57 -17.60 -9.94
N VAL A 13 28.91 -17.56 -11.23
CA VAL A 13 28.39 -16.55 -12.18
C VAL A 13 26.88 -16.68 -12.38
N ALA A 14 26.34 -17.90 -12.44
CA ALA A 14 24.90 -18.13 -12.51
C ALA A 14 24.17 -17.66 -11.23
N LEU A 15 24.80 -17.80 -10.06
CA LEU A 15 24.29 -17.29 -8.78
C LEU A 15 24.31 -15.76 -8.70
N LEU A 16 25.29 -15.10 -9.33
CA LEU A 16 25.35 -13.64 -9.43
C LEU A 16 24.33 -13.08 -10.43
N ALA A 17 23.86 -13.90 -11.37
CA ALA A 17 22.87 -13.53 -12.39
C ALA A 17 21.42 -13.62 -11.89
N SER A 18 21.15 -14.19 -10.71
CA SER A 18 19.83 -14.09 -10.09
C SER A 18 19.62 -12.67 -9.56
N GLN A 19 19.14 -11.80 -10.43
CA GLN A 19 18.66 -10.47 -10.06
C GLN A 19 17.61 -10.64 -8.96
N VAL A 20 17.88 -10.12 -7.77
CA VAL A 20 16.87 -10.02 -6.72
C VAL A 20 15.90 -8.93 -7.16
N ILE A 21 14.72 -9.33 -7.65
CA ILE A 21 13.66 -8.39 -7.99
C ILE A 21 13.00 -7.95 -6.68
N ALA A 22 13.25 -6.71 -6.26
CA ALA A 22 12.68 -6.12 -5.05
C ALA A 22 11.35 -5.36 -5.30
N SER A 23 10.81 -5.42 -6.51
CA SER A 23 9.57 -4.76 -6.95
C SER A 23 8.74 -5.70 -7.83
N ASP A 24 7.63 -5.24 -8.39
CA ASP A 24 6.88 -6.02 -9.38
C ASP A 24 7.80 -6.41 -10.56
N PRO A 25 7.79 -7.68 -11.03
CA PRO A 25 8.59 -8.09 -12.18
C PRO A 25 8.21 -7.33 -13.44
N SER A 26 9.20 -6.95 -14.26
CA SER A 26 8.95 -6.35 -15.57
C SER A 26 8.09 -7.28 -16.45
N PRO A 27 7.14 -6.72 -17.23
CA PRO A 27 6.35 -7.52 -18.16
C PRO A 27 7.25 -8.10 -19.26
N LEU A 28 6.94 -9.32 -19.71
CA LEU A 28 7.66 -10.02 -20.79
C LEU A 28 6.94 -9.94 -22.14
N GLN A 29 5.79 -9.27 -22.17
CA GLN A 29 4.92 -9.06 -23.32
C GLN A 29 4.06 -7.81 -23.07
N ASP A 30 3.39 -7.30 -24.11
CA ASP A 30 2.64 -6.04 -24.03
C ASP A 30 1.51 -6.05 -22.98
N PHE A 31 0.84 -7.18 -22.79
CA PHE A 31 -0.21 -7.34 -21.77
C PHE A 31 -0.35 -8.79 -21.29
N CYS A 32 -0.84 -8.96 -20.07
CA CYS A 32 -1.21 -10.24 -19.48
C CYS A 32 -2.37 -10.01 -18.50
N VAL A 33 -3.60 -9.95 -19.01
CA VAL A 33 -4.80 -9.73 -18.18
C VAL A 33 -4.94 -10.86 -17.16
N ALA A 34 -5.10 -10.54 -15.87
CA ALA A 34 -5.28 -11.56 -14.83
C ALA A 34 -6.53 -12.41 -15.07
N ASP A 35 -6.35 -13.73 -15.13
CA ASP A 35 -7.44 -14.71 -15.19
C ASP A 35 -7.95 -15.04 -13.79
N GLU A 36 -9.20 -14.65 -13.51
CA GLU A 36 -9.87 -14.93 -12.23
C GLU A 36 -10.34 -16.38 -12.09
N HIS A 37 -10.46 -17.11 -13.19
CA HIS A 37 -11.03 -18.47 -13.21
C HIS A 37 -9.96 -19.56 -13.16
N SER A 38 -8.70 -19.20 -13.35
CA SER A 38 -7.58 -20.12 -13.22
C SER A 38 -7.47 -20.66 -11.79
N SER A 39 -7.38 -21.98 -11.66
CA SER A 39 -7.07 -22.65 -10.39
C SER A 39 -5.56 -22.71 -10.09
N VAL A 40 -4.73 -22.37 -11.08
CA VAL A 40 -3.27 -22.41 -10.97
C VAL A 40 -2.79 -21.19 -10.18
N ARG A 41 -1.95 -21.42 -9.17
CA ARG A 41 -1.35 -20.37 -8.34
C ARG A 41 0.07 -20.08 -8.80
N VAL A 42 0.35 -18.81 -9.06
CA VAL A 42 1.67 -18.27 -9.43
C VAL A 42 1.95 -17.00 -8.63
N ASN A 43 3.16 -16.46 -8.72
CA ASN A 43 3.42 -15.10 -8.24
C ASN A 43 2.69 -14.10 -9.16
N GLY A 44 1.73 -13.35 -8.63
CA GLY A 44 0.79 -12.56 -9.43
C GLY A 44 -0.42 -13.39 -9.89
N PHE A 45 -0.77 -13.29 -11.17
CA PHE A 45 -1.92 -13.99 -11.76
C PHE A 45 -1.54 -14.65 -13.09
N VAL A 46 -2.17 -15.79 -13.37
CA VAL A 46 -2.13 -16.41 -14.70
C VAL A 46 -2.81 -15.48 -15.71
N CYS A 47 -2.30 -15.43 -16.95
CA CYS A 47 -2.87 -14.60 -17.99
C CYS A 47 -4.11 -15.27 -18.61
N LYS A 48 -5.16 -14.47 -18.87
CA LYS A 48 -6.27 -14.82 -19.77
C LYS A 48 -5.73 -15.05 -21.19
N ASP A 49 -6.42 -15.89 -21.98
CA ASP A 49 -6.12 -16.08 -23.41
C ASP A 49 -6.10 -14.72 -24.14
N PRO A 50 -4.96 -14.32 -24.76
CA PRO A 50 -4.86 -13.05 -25.46
C PRO A 50 -5.92 -12.84 -26.54
N MET A 51 -6.43 -13.90 -27.17
CA MET A 51 -7.49 -13.80 -28.19
C MET A 51 -8.87 -13.52 -27.60
N ALA A 52 -9.06 -13.72 -26.30
CA ALA A 52 -10.28 -13.41 -25.56
C ALA A 52 -10.22 -12.05 -24.86
N VAL A 53 -9.08 -11.35 -24.92
CA VAL A 53 -8.88 -10.05 -24.28
C VAL A 53 -9.54 -8.93 -25.11
N ASN A 54 -10.18 -7.99 -24.43
CA ASN A 54 -10.78 -6.80 -25.06
C ASN A 54 -10.60 -5.55 -24.18
N ALA A 55 -11.09 -4.39 -24.64
CA ALA A 55 -10.92 -3.11 -23.95
C ALA A 55 -11.51 -3.08 -22.52
N ASP A 56 -12.58 -3.84 -22.26
CA ASP A 56 -13.21 -3.88 -20.94
C ASP A 56 -12.31 -4.54 -19.89
N ASP A 57 -11.34 -5.38 -20.29
CA ASP A 57 -10.36 -5.97 -19.37
C ASP A 57 -9.37 -4.93 -18.80
N PHE A 58 -9.24 -3.77 -19.45
CA PHE A 58 -8.37 -2.65 -19.04
C PHE A 58 -9.16 -1.46 -18.48
N PHE A 59 -10.48 -1.55 -18.42
CA PHE A 59 -11.36 -0.44 -18.07
C PHE A 59 -12.15 -0.73 -16.81
N MET A 60 -12.34 0.30 -16.00
CA MET A 60 -13.32 0.31 -14.92
C MET A 60 -13.95 1.70 -14.86
N ALA A 61 -15.28 1.75 -14.79
CA ALA A 61 -16.02 2.96 -14.44
C ALA A 61 -15.85 3.26 -12.93
N ALA A 62 -14.65 3.68 -12.54
CA ALA A 62 -14.25 3.82 -11.13
C ALA A 62 -14.94 4.98 -10.39
N ASN A 63 -15.56 5.92 -11.12
CA ASN A 63 -16.22 7.12 -10.56
C ASN A 63 -15.30 7.89 -9.59
N LEU A 64 -14.02 8.06 -9.94
CA LEU A 64 -13.03 8.77 -9.12
C LEU A 64 -13.22 10.28 -9.16
N ASP A 65 -14.17 10.80 -9.94
CA ASP A 65 -14.62 12.19 -9.94
C ASP A 65 -15.59 12.49 -8.79
N LYS A 66 -16.22 11.46 -8.22
CA LYS A 66 -17.27 11.61 -7.21
C LYS A 66 -16.70 11.51 -5.79
N PRO A 67 -17.09 12.41 -4.86
CA PRO A 67 -16.77 12.26 -3.45
C PRO A 67 -17.29 10.95 -2.88
N ARG A 68 -16.52 10.36 -1.97
CA ARG A 68 -16.90 9.16 -1.22
C ARG A 68 -17.35 9.50 0.20
N ASP A 69 -18.19 8.64 0.77
CA ASP A 69 -18.66 8.84 2.13
C ASP A 69 -17.55 8.55 3.15
N THR A 70 -17.26 9.55 3.97
CA THR A 70 -16.25 9.50 5.03
C THR A 70 -16.87 9.41 6.43
N LYS A 71 -18.21 9.49 6.55
CA LYS A 71 -18.92 9.52 7.85
C LYS A 71 -19.00 8.18 8.54
N THR A 72 -18.91 7.09 7.78
CA THR A 72 -18.92 5.72 8.33
C THR A 72 -17.57 5.33 8.92
N SER A 73 -16.48 5.96 8.45
CA SER A 73 -15.15 5.74 8.99
C SER A 73 -14.92 6.56 10.25
N LYS A 74 -14.48 5.92 11.34
CA LYS A 74 -14.12 6.60 12.59
C LYS A 74 -12.93 7.54 12.46
N VAL A 75 -12.03 7.26 11.52
CA VAL A 75 -10.90 8.15 11.21
C VAL A 75 -11.30 9.21 10.18
N GLY A 76 -12.53 9.20 9.68
CA GLY A 76 -13.04 10.24 8.79
C GLY A 76 -12.41 10.22 7.40
N SER A 77 -12.01 9.05 6.89
CA SER A 77 -11.50 8.93 5.52
C SER A 77 -12.07 7.72 4.78
N ASN A 78 -12.03 7.78 3.44
CA ASN A 78 -12.44 6.70 2.56
C ASN A 78 -11.39 6.52 1.46
N VAL A 79 -10.91 5.30 1.28
CA VAL A 79 -9.92 4.94 0.26
C VAL A 79 -10.61 4.13 -0.83
N THR A 80 -10.54 4.58 -2.07
CA THR A 80 -10.96 3.80 -3.23
C THR A 80 -9.72 3.32 -3.98
N LEU A 81 -9.28 2.10 -3.69
CA LEU A 81 -8.14 1.47 -4.36
C LEU A 81 -8.53 0.84 -5.69
N VAL A 82 -7.74 1.11 -6.72
CA VAL A 82 -7.84 0.56 -8.07
C VAL A 82 -6.53 -0.17 -8.36
N ASN A 83 -6.51 -1.45 -7.98
CA ASN A 83 -5.38 -2.36 -8.16
C ASN A 83 -5.75 -3.48 -9.15
N VAL A 84 -4.87 -4.47 -9.31
CA VAL A 84 -5.10 -5.62 -10.20
C VAL A 84 -6.37 -6.43 -9.89
N MET A 85 -6.93 -6.30 -8.67
CA MET A 85 -8.19 -6.94 -8.31
C MET A 85 -9.41 -6.19 -8.84
N LYS A 86 -9.26 -4.92 -9.23
CA LYS A 86 -10.33 -4.08 -9.80
C LYS A 86 -10.21 -3.90 -11.31
N ILE A 87 -8.98 -3.77 -11.81
CA ILE A 87 -8.67 -3.73 -13.25
C ILE A 87 -7.69 -4.85 -13.56
N ARG A 88 -8.18 -5.92 -14.21
CA ARG A 88 -7.38 -7.14 -14.47
C ARG A 88 -6.24 -6.92 -15.46
N GLY A 89 -6.39 -5.94 -16.34
CA GLY A 89 -5.33 -5.49 -17.24
C GLY A 89 -4.10 -4.90 -16.55
N LEU A 90 -4.14 -4.58 -15.25
CA LEU A 90 -2.97 -4.11 -14.49
C LEU A 90 -1.96 -5.22 -14.18
N ASN A 91 -2.31 -6.49 -14.39
CA ASN A 91 -1.42 -7.59 -14.09
C ASN A 91 -0.15 -7.51 -14.95
N THR A 92 1.00 -7.69 -14.31
CA THR A 92 2.38 -7.52 -14.81
C THR A 92 2.85 -6.08 -15.04
N LEU A 93 1.99 -5.07 -14.84
CA LEU A 93 2.32 -3.68 -15.21
C LEU A 93 2.92 -2.83 -14.08
N GLY A 94 3.01 -3.35 -12.85
CA GLY A 94 3.76 -2.70 -11.78
C GLY A 94 3.15 -1.39 -11.25
N ILE A 95 1.85 -1.14 -11.47
CA ILE A 95 1.21 0.10 -11.03
C ILE A 95 -0.22 -0.11 -10.49
N SER A 96 -0.64 0.77 -9.59
CA SER A 96 -2.03 0.92 -9.14
C SER A 96 -2.33 2.36 -8.76
N LEU A 97 -3.61 2.66 -8.50
CA LEU A 97 -4.11 4.00 -8.20
C LEU A 97 -5.03 3.95 -6.98
N ALA A 98 -5.06 4.99 -6.16
CA ALA A 98 -6.03 5.16 -5.09
C ALA A 98 -6.56 6.60 -5.06
N ARG A 99 -7.87 6.77 -4.89
CA ARG A 99 -8.45 8.05 -4.46
C ARG A 99 -8.66 7.99 -2.95
N ILE A 100 -8.35 9.08 -2.25
CA ILE A 100 -8.66 9.22 -0.83
C ILE A 100 -9.50 10.48 -0.62
N ASP A 101 -10.64 10.31 0.04
CA ASP A 101 -11.51 11.38 0.50
C ASP A 101 -11.36 11.52 2.02
N TYR A 102 -11.23 12.76 2.50
CA TYR A 102 -11.07 13.08 3.92
C TYR A 102 -12.18 14.01 4.38
N ALA A 103 -12.87 13.64 5.47
CA ALA A 103 -13.72 14.54 6.22
C ALA A 103 -12.90 15.72 6.80
N PRO A 104 -13.54 16.81 7.25
CA PRO A 104 -12.88 17.75 8.14
C PRO A 104 -12.31 17.01 9.36
N LEU A 105 -11.04 17.28 9.72
CA LEU A 105 -10.30 16.55 10.75
C LEU A 105 -10.16 15.04 10.53
N GLY A 106 -10.42 14.55 9.31
CA GLY A 106 -10.22 13.15 8.95
C GLY A 106 -8.76 12.82 8.68
N GLU A 107 -8.36 11.57 8.93
CA GLU A 107 -7.04 11.05 8.62
C GLU A 107 -7.12 9.73 7.83
N ASN A 108 -6.11 9.51 7.02
CA ASN A 108 -5.67 8.17 6.67
C ASN A 108 -4.53 7.83 7.66
N PRO A 109 -4.81 6.96 8.65
CA PRO A 109 -3.97 6.78 9.83
C PRO A 109 -2.58 6.24 9.47
N PRO A 110 -1.62 6.21 10.40
CA PRO A 110 -0.32 5.60 10.15
C PRO A 110 -0.43 4.21 9.54
N HIS A 111 0.10 4.06 8.33
CA HIS A 111 0.10 2.83 7.55
C HIS A 111 1.37 2.68 6.71
N THR A 112 1.56 1.52 6.11
CA THR A 112 2.66 1.26 5.17
C THR A 112 2.21 0.39 4.00
N HIS A 113 2.86 0.58 2.85
CA HIS A 113 2.73 -0.25 1.66
C HIS A 113 3.96 -1.16 1.57
N PRO A 114 3.84 -2.46 1.88
CA PRO A 114 4.99 -3.37 1.95
C PRO A 114 5.62 -3.69 0.59
N ARG A 115 4.98 -3.28 -0.53
CA ARG A 115 5.40 -3.63 -1.90
C ARG A 115 5.35 -2.45 -2.88
N ALA A 116 5.19 -1.22 -2.41
CA ALA A 116 5.10 -0.07 -3.31
C ALA A 116 5.56 1.23 -2.66
N THR A 117 6.23 2.05 -3.45
CA THR A 117 6.33 3.49 -3.23
C THR A 117 5.01 4.14 -3.66
N GLU A 118 4.59 5.19 -2.95
CA GLU A 118 3.41 5.99 -3.26
C GLU A 118 3.81 7.42 -3.63
N ILE A 119 3.16 7.99 -4.64
CA ILE A 119 3.16 9.43 -4.90
C ILE A 119 1.73 9.95 -4.84
N LEU A 120 1.50 10.95 -3.98
CA LEU A 120 0.18 11.51 -3.71
C LEU A 120 0.09 12.94 -4.20
N THR A 121 -1.00 13.27 -4.91
CA THR A 121 -1.34 14.62 -5.37
C THR A 121 -2.64 15.07 -4.70
N VAL A 122 -2.66 16.28 -4.14
CA VAL A 122 -3.89 16.86 -3.58
C VAL A 122 -4.76 17.41 -4.71
N LEU A 123 -5.98 16.89 -4.84
CA LEU A 123 -6.95 17.37 -5.82
C LEU A 123 -7.78 18.54 -5.27
N GLU A 124 -8.10 18.50 -3.97
CA GLU A 124 -8.90 19.51 -3.28
C GLU A 124 -8.51 19.62 -1.81
N GLY A 125 -8.65 20.83 -1.24
CA GLY A 125 -8.39 21.08 0.17
C GLY A 125 -6.90 21.16 0.53
N THR A 126 -6.61 20.80 1.79
CA THR A 126 -5.29 20.88 2.41
C THR A 126 -5.03 19.61 3.20
N LEU A 127 -3.82 19.06 3.11
CA LEU A 127 -3.41 17.86 3.87
C LEU A 127 -2.09 18.09 4.57
N TYR A 128 -2.03 17.77 5.86
CA TYR A 128 -0.79 17.55 6.58
C TYR A 128 -0.36 16.09 6.39
N VAL A 129 0.79 15.86 5.76
CA VAL A 129 1.28 14.53 5.43
C VAL A 129 2.67 14.31 5.99
N GLY A 130 3.06 13.04 6.16
CA GLY A 130 4.45 12.71 6.46
C GLY A 130 4.75 11.23 6.52
N PHE A 131 6.06 10.90 6.49
CA PHE A 131 6.57 9.55 6.72
C PHE A 131 7.70 9.56 7.76
N VAL A 132 7.90 8.40 8.38
CA VAL A 132 8.93 8.18 9.40
C VAL A 132 9.99 7.24 8.85
N THR A 133 11.27 7.60 8.99
CA THR A 133 12.38 6.73 8.57
C THR A 133 12.48 5.50 9.46
N SER A 134 13.15 4.46 8.95
CA SER A 134 13.58 3.31 9.75
C SER A 134 14.48 3.73 10.91
N ASN A 135 14.72 2.79 11.83
CA ASN A 135 15.62 3.00 12.96
C ASN A 135 17.04 3.22 12.44
N THR A 136 17.58 4.42 12.66
CA THR A 136 18.98 4.76 12.38
C THR A 136 19.71 5.06 13.69
N ASP A 137 21.03 5.22 13.65
CA ASP A 137 21.83 5.65 14.82
C ASP A 137 21.36 7.00 15.39
N ASN A 138 20.71 7.83 14.56
CA ASN A 138 20.14 9.12 14.95
C ASN A 138 18.64 9.03 15.28
N GLY A 139 18.11 7.81 15.47
CA GLY A 139 16.70 7.54 15.72
C GLY A 139 15.83 7.54 14.46
N ASN A 140 14.51 7.50 14.68
CA ASN A 140 13.50 7.63 13.63
C ASN A 140 13.24 9.11 13.35
N LYS A 141 13.41 9.54 12.10
CA LYS A 141 13.16 10.92 11.68
C LYS A 141 11.81 11.03 10.97
N LEU A 142 11.02 12.02 11.38
CA LEU A 142 9.78 12.38 10.70
C LEU A 142 10.05 13.43 9.62
N PHE A 143 9.58 13.17 8.39
CA PHE A 143 9.53 14.14 7.30
C PHE A 143 8.08 14.51 7.02
N THR A 144 7.73 15.79 7.13
CA THR A 144 6.35 16.26 6.94
C THR A 144 6.24 17.50 6.07
N LYS A 145 5.03 17.71 5.53
CA LYS A 145 4.66 18.93 4.82
C LYS A 145 3.15 19.15 4.92
N VAL A 146 2.73 20.41 4.86
CA VAL A 146 1.35 20.77 4.55
C VAL A 146 1.25 21.00 3.05
N LEU A 147 0.40 20.22 2.41
CA LEU A 147 0.12 20.26 0.98
C LEU A 147 -1.22 20.96 0.73
N ASN A 148 -1.30 21.74 -0.34
CA ASN A 148 -2.54 22.31 -0.86
C ASN A 148 -2.85 21.71 -2.24
N LYS A 149 -4.03 22.02 -2.78
CA LYS A 149 -4.43 21.61 -4.14
C LYS A 149 -3.31 21.82 -5.16
N GLY A 150 -2.96 20.74 -5.87
CA GLY A 150 -1.91 20.71 -6.89
C GLY A 150 -0.53 20.29 -6.37
N ASP A 151 -0.30 20.32 -5.05
CA ASP A 151 0.95 19.87 -4.46
C ASP A 151 1.05 18.34 -4.46
N VAL A 152 2.30 17.85 -4.47
CA VAL A 152 2.65 16.44 -4.56
C VAL A 152 3.62 16.05 -3.44
N PHE A 153 3.52 14.82 -2.92
CA PHE A 153 4.44 14.26 -1.93
C PHE A 153 4.67 12.77 -2.17
N VAL A 154 5.88 12.28 -1.88
CA VAL A 154 6.29 10.89 -2.11
C VAL A 154 6.49 10.19 -0.77
N PHE A 155 5.95 8.98 -0.66
CA PHE A 155 6.13 8.06 0.47
C PHE A 155 6.96 6.86 0.00
N PRO A 156 8.21 6.70 0.50
CA PRO A 156 9.05 5.57 0.12
C PRO A 156 8.45 4.23 0.54
N GLU A 157 8.66 3.21 -0.28
CA GLU A 157 8.21 1.84 -0.05
C GLU A 157 8.54 1.34 1.36
N GLY A 158 7.55 0.71 2.00
CA GLY A 158 7.71 0.10 3.32
C GLY A 158 7.76 1.07 4.51
N LEU A 159 7.89 2.38 4.29
CA LEU A 159 7.93 3.34 5.40
C LEU A 159 6.53 3.67 5.93
N ILE A 160 6.44 3.81 7.27
CA ILE A 160 5.21 4.25 7.94
C ILE A 160 4.95 5.70 7.57
N HIS A 161 3.75 5.99 7.07
CA HIS A 161 3.32 7.31 6.68
C HIS A 161 1.83 7.53 6.96
N PHE A 162 1.39 8.78 6.86
CA PHE A 162 0.02 9.20 7.17
C PHE A 162 -0.38 10.44 6.38
N GLN A 163 -1.68 10.69 6.29
CA GLN A 163 -2.24 11.95 5.83
C GLN A 163 -3.38 12.39 6.75
N PHE A 164 -3.43 13.68 7.08
CA PHE A 164 -4.43 14.27 7.95
C PHE A 164 -4.98 15.54 7.30
N ASN A 165 -6.29 15.72 7.32
CA ASN A 165 -6.93 16.98 6.95
C ASN A 165 -7.02 17.89 8.19
N PRO A 166 -6.19 18.93 8.34
CA PRO A 166 -6.21 19.80 9.51
C PRO A 166 -7.36 20.81 9.50
N VAL A 167 -8.18 20.85 8.45
CA VAL A 167 -9.25 21.83 8.30
C VAL A 167 -10.51 21.34 9.03
N HIS A 168 -11.11 22.23 9.82
CA HIS A 168 -12.21 21.90 10.73
C HIS A 168 -13.58 21.80 10.07
N ASP A 169 -13.78 22.44 8.93
CA ASP A 169 -15.09 22.62 8.31
C ASP A 169 -15.14 22.24 6.82
N LYS A 170 -14.01 21.86 6.21
CA LYS A 170 -13.92 21.50 4.79
C LYS A 170 -13.25 20.15 4.57
N PRO A 171 -13.75 19.35 3.62
CA PRO A 171 -13.10 18.10 3.24
C PRO A 171 -11.82 18.34 2.42
N ALA A 172 -11.05 17.29 2.24
CA ALA A 172 -9.91 17.24 1.33
C ALA A 172 -9.98 15.98 0.46
N VAL A 173 -9.35 16.02 -0.71
CA VAL A 173 -9.31 14.91 -1.66
C VAL A 173 -7.91 14.78 -2.22
N ALA A 174 -7.42 13.55 -2.29
CA ALA A 174 -6.14 13.21 -2.91
C ALA A 174 -6.26 12.04 -3.88
N LEU A 175 -5.31 11.98 -4.81
CA LEU A 175 -5.09 10.85 -5.71
C LEU A 175 -3.65 10.37 -5.56
N ALA A 176 -3.48 9.09 -5.34
CA ALA A 176 -2.21 8.43 -5.12
C ALA A 176 -1.94 7.39 -6.21
N ALA A 177 -0.75 7.41 -6.80
CA ALA A 177 -0.26 6.33 -7.67
C ALA A 177 0.79 5.51 -6.92
N LEU A 178 0.74 4.19 -7.09
CA LEU A 178 1.62 3.26 -6.37
C LEU A 178 2.40 2.39 -7.36
N SER A 179 3.67 2.12 -7.05
CA SER A 179 4.60 1.38 -7.91
C SER A 179 4.47 -0.16 -7.80
N SER A 180 3.24 -0.67 -7.64
CA SER A 180 2.93 -2.09 -7.75
C SER A 180 1.47 -2.28 -8.15
N GLN A 181 1.20 -3.36 -8.89
CA GLN A 181 -0.15 -3.83 -9.21
C GLN A 181 -0.93 -4.24 -7.95
N ASN A 182 -0.21 -4.59 -6.87
CA ASN A 182 -0.77 -4.97 -5.58
C ASN A 182 0.12 -4.44 -4.43
N PRO A 183 -0.01 -3.16 -4.07
CA PRO A 183 0.87 -2.51 -3.10
C PRO A 183 0.77 -3.13 -1.70
N GLY A 184 -0.41 -3.69 -1.37
CA GLY A 184 -0.75 -4.09 -0.02
C GLY A 184 -0.86 -2.89 0.92
N VAL A 185 -1.41 -3.09 2.10
CA VAL A 185 -1.55 -2.02 3.09
C VAL A 185 -1.57 -2.61 4.48
N ILE A 186 -0.79 -2.02 5.37
CA ILE A 186 -0.73 -2.37 6.78
C ILE A 186 -1.05 -1.11 7.56
N THR A 187 -2.31 -0.95 7.97
CA THR A 187 -2.69 0.09 8.95
C THR A 187 -2.12 -0.31 10.30
N ILE A 188 -1.18 0.47 10.83
CA ILE A 188 -0.29 0.05 11.92
C ILE A 188 -1.08 -0.34 13.16
N ALA A 189 -1.99 0.50 13.59
CA ALA A 189 -2.72 0.25 14.83
C ALA A 189 -3.77 -0.88 14.69
N ASN A 190 -4.39 -1.03 13.51
CA ASN A 190 -5.23 -2.20 13.23
C ASN A 190 -4.42 -3.51 13.19
N ALA A 191 -3.23 -3.50 12.59
CA ALA A 191 -2.36 -4.67 12.54
C ALA A 191 -1.82 -5.07 13.93
N ILE A 192 -1.54 -4.10 14.80
CA ILE A 192 -0.99 -4.35 16.14
C ILE A 192 -2.10 -4.73 17.14
N PHE A 193 -3.22 -4.00 17.15
CA PHE A 193 -4.27 -4.13 18.18
C PHE A 193 -5.54 -4.85 17.69
N GLY A 194 -5.73 -4.99 16.37
CA GLY A 194 -6.91 -5.60 15.76
C GLY A 194 -6.65 -6.92 15.02
N SER A 195 -5.44 -7.49 15.13
CA SER A 195 -5.10 -8.75 14.44
C SER A 195 -5.97 -9.91 14.91
N LYS A 196 -6.16 -10.91 14.02
CA LYS A 196 -6.90 -12.13 14.33
C LYS A 196 -6.05 -13.35 13.99
N PRO A 197 -5.60 -14.14 14.98
CA PRO A 197 -5.74 -13.94 16.43
C PRO A 197 -5.01 -12.67 16.94
N PRO A 198 -5.39 -12.14 18.13
CA PRO A 198 -4.73 -10.97 18.72
C PRO A 198 -3.28 -11.29 19.11
N ILE A 199 -2.40 -10.29 19.00
CA ILE A 199 -1.04 -10.37 19.57
C ILE A 199 -1.18 -10.40 21.10
N SER A 200 -0.42 -11.29 21.74
CA SER A 200 -0.44 -11.43 23.21
C SER A 200 -0.21 -10.10 23.93
N ASP A 201 -1.00 -9.85 24.97
CA ASP A 201 -0.88 -8.64 25.79
C ASP A 201 0.45 -8.56 26.52
N ASP A 202 1.09 -9.70 26.82
CA ASP A 202 2.44 -9.74 27.38
C ASP A 202 3.48 -9.16 26.40
N VAL A 203 3.34 -9.50 25.10
CA VAL A 203 4.21 -8.98 24.05
C VAL A 203 3.98 -7.48 23.87
N LEU A 204 2.72 -7.05 23.75
CA LEU A 204 2.39 -5.65 23.52
C LEU A 204 2.68 -4.77 24.73
N ALA A 205 2.34 -5.20 25.95
CA ALA A 205 2.63 -4.44 27.17
C ALA A 205 4.14 -4.21 27.32
N LYS A 206 4.95 -5.23 27.02
CA LYS A 206 6.40 -5.10 27.03
C LYS A 206 6.93 -4.20 25.91
N ALA A 207 6.41 -4.34 24.70
CA ALA A 207 6.84 -3.54 23.53
C ALA A 207 6.50 -2.05 23.69
N PHE A 208 5.29 -1.75 24.16
CA PHE A 208 4.81 -0.37 24.38
C PHE A 208 5.21 0.19 25.75
N GLN A 209 5.78 -0.63 26.64
CA GLN A 209 6.19 -0.26 28.00
C GLN A 209 5.04 0.28 28.86
N VAL A 210 3.87 -0.33 28.71
CA VAL A 210 2.64 0.04 29.43
C VAL A 210 2.08 -1.15 30.21
N GLN A 211 1.04 -0.91 31.00
CA GLN A 211 0.33 -1.96 31.72
C GLN A 211 -0.61 -2.72 30.77
N LYS A 212 -0.90 -3.99 31.07
CA LYS A 212 -1.80 -4.82 30.27
C LYS A 212 -3.18 -4.18 30.07
N GLY A 213 -3.75 -3.55 31.11
CA GLY A 213 -5.04 -2.87 30.99
C GLY A 213 -5.06 -1.75 29.94
N THR A 214 -3.93 -1.11 29.65
CA THR A 214 -3.81 -0.15 28.53
C THR A 214 -3.87 -0.87 27.18
N ILE A 215 -3.23 -2.04 27.05
CA ILE A 215 -3.30 -2.87 25.85
C ILE A 215 -4.71 -3.41 25.63
N ASP A 216 -5.34 -3.93 26.68
CA ASP A 216 -6.72 -4.42 26.63
C ASP A 216 -7.66 -3.32 26.13
N TRP A 217 -7.47 -2.08 26.63
CA TRP A 217 -8.21 -0.92 26.16
C TRP A 217 -7.95 -0.58 24.69
N LEU A 218 -6.69 -0.64 24.23
CA LEU A 218 -6.31 -0.38 22.83
C LEU A 218 -6.88 -1.45 21.88
N GLN A 219 -6.82 -2.73 22.27
CA GLN A 219 -7.40 -3.84 21.50
C GLN A 219 -8.93 -3.80 21.48
N ALA A 220 -9.56 -3.26 22.53
CA ALA A 220 -11.00 -3.04 22.57
C ALA A 220 -11.47 -1.88 21.67
N GLN A 221 -10.56 -1.02 21.19
CA GLN A 221 -10.93 -0.01 20.20
C GLN A 221 -11.29 -0.71 18.89
N PHE A 222 -12.55 -0.58 18.45
CA PHE A 222 -12.99 -1.16 17.18
C PHE A 222 -12.33 -0.42 16.01
N TRP A 223 -11.28 -1.01 15.47
CA TRP A 223 -10.71 -0.67 14.16
C TRP A 223 -11.65 -1.22 13.09
N GLU A 224 -12.47 -0.35 12.51
CA GLU A 224 -13.17 -0.68 11.28
C GLU A 224 -12.19 -0.50 10.12
N ASN A 225 -12.14 -1.46 9.20
CA ASN A 225 -11.34 -1.30 7.98
C ASN A 225 -11.92 -0.11 7.21
N ASN A 226 -11.15 0.96 7.05
CA ASN A 226 -11.42 1.97 6.02
C ASN A 226 -11.38 1.20 4.71
N HIS A 227 -12.54 1.04 4.05
CA HIS A 227 -12.72 0.07 2.96
C HIS A 227 -11.55 0.08 1.97
N TYR A 228 -11.01 -1.11 1.68
CA TYR A 228 -9.94 -1.35 0.69
C TYR A 228 -10.54 -1.91 -0.61
#